data_AF-A0A8J3Z5Q0-F1
#
_entry.id   AF-A0A8J3Z5Q0-F1
#
_cell.length_a   1.000
_cell.length_b   1.000
_cell.length_c   1.000
_cell.angle_alpha   90.00
_cell.angle_beta   90.00
_cell.angle_gamma   90.00
#
_symmetry.space_group_name_H-M   'P 1'
#
loop_
_entity.id
_entity.type
_entity.pdbx_description
1 polymer ?
#
loop_
_entity_poly.entity_id
_entity_poly.type
_entity_poly.pdbx_seq_one_letter_code
_entity_poly.pdbx_strand_id
1 'polypeptide(L)'
;MDKHVTAWLRRHELDDALATSVLATRLAVRWRARLVGSIMLALLFIVAALVQTFQLTTEDYGPLRPTLLVVLAVFVGGLVVTQFLLDRWVRRVDQRIGATLSRRATHPVHPGWRSVVGRSHAALGIGSFLGAVALAVSALTVTDPVVRYGALVLLTGVCGVGAVVAVQLRHLLSRPVVADDAASLTADVIMRIEDARDTNVPSVLWSLPMVLLFGMAPGWWGAAALAFMLAGLIGLVVVQMRTPGSAATARQVVGVR
;
A
#
# COMPACT_ATOMS: atom_id res chain seq x y z
N MET A 1 27.98 9.74 -7.68
CA MET A 1 26.92 8.93 -8.32
C MET A 1 26.47 7.89 -7.31
N ASP A 2 25.20 7.89 -6.92
CA ASP A 2 24.71 7.18 -5.73
C ASP A 2 24.85 5.66 -5.83
N LYS A 3 25.57 5.04 -4.88
CA LYS A 3 25.76 3.58 -4.79
C LYS A 3 24.42 2.80 -4.81
N HIS A 4 23.35 3.43 -4.34
CA HIS A 4 22.00 2.86 -4.33
C HIS A 4 21.40 2.67 -5.74
N VAL A 5 21.66 3.60 -6.66
CA VAL A 5 21.15 3.54 -8.03
C VAL A 5 21.84 2.41 -8.80
N THR A 6 23.16 2.32 -8.68
CA THR A 6 23.96 1.27 -9.33
C THR A 6 23.61 -0.12 -8.79
N ALA A 7 23.41 -0.26 -7.47
CA ALA A 7 22.99 -1.51 -6.87
C ALA A 7 21.58 -1.95 -7.31
N TRP A 8 20.65 -1.00 -7.46
CA TRP A 8 19.30 -1.28 -7.96
C TRP A 8 19.31 -1.70 -9.43
N LEU A 9 20.10 -1.02 -10.28
CA LEU A 9 20.25 -1.38 -11.70
C LEU A 9 20.83 -2.78 -11.87
N ARG A 10 21.89 -3.11 -11.11
CA ARG A 10 22.50 -4.44 -11.12
C ARG A 10 21.53 -5.54 -10.68
N ARG A 11 20.73 -5.29 -9.64
CA ARG A 11 19.71 -6.24 -9.18
C ARG A 11 18.67 -6.53 -10.25
N HIS A 12 18.43 -5.59 -11.17
CA HIS A 12 17.45 -5.70 -12.23
C HIS A 12 18.04 -6.04 -13.61
N GLU A 13 19.32 -6.45 -13.66
CA GLU A 13 20.04 -6.78 -14.90
C GLU A 13 19.99 -5.63 -15.93
N LEU A 14 20.11 -4.39 -15.45
CA LEU A 14 20.14 -3.17 -16.26
C LEU A 14 21.53 -2.49 -16.18
N ASP A 15 22.59 -3.27 -16.05
CA ASP A 15 23.96 -2.77 -15.87
C ASP A 15 24.46 -1.91 -17.04
N ASP A 16 23.94 -2.13 -18.25
CA ASP A 16 24.29 -1.39 -19.47
C ASP A 16 23.53 -0.05 -19.60
N ALA A 17 22.52 0.20 -18.76
CA ALA A 17 21.77 1.45 -18.78
C ALA A 17 22.57 2.54 -18.06
N LEU A 18 22.90 3.63 -18.75
CA LEU A 18 23.55 4.79 -18.15
C LEU A 18 22.72 5.28 -16.95
N ALA A 19 23.36 5.38 -15.78
CA ALA A 19 22.77 5.93 -14.57
C ALA A 19 22.51 7.44 -14.76
N THR A 20 21.44 7.79 -15.45
CA THR A 20 21.08 9.17 -15.71
C THR A 20 20.67 9.89 -14.41
N SER A 21 21.02 11.17 -14.29
CA SER A 21 20.64 12.01 -13.14
C SER A 21 19.12 12.07 -12.93
N VAL A 22 18.35 11.88 -14.01
CA VAL A 22 16.90 11.77 -14.03
C VAL A 22 16.41 10.53 -13.26
N LEU A 23 17.04 9.37 -13.47
CA LEU A 23 16.71 8.13 -12.77
C LEU A 23 16.98 8.24 -11.27
N ALA A 24 18.14 8.80 -10.91
CA ALA A 24 18.53 9.02 -9.52
C ALA A 24 17.52 9.92 -8.78
N THR A 25 17.10 11.02 -9.41
CA THR A 25 16.12 11.94 -8.83
C THR A 25 14.75 11.27 -8.63
N ARG A 26 14.28 10.48 -9.60
CA ARG A 26 13.01 9.72 -9.49
C ARG A 26 13.06 8.70 -8.35
N LEU A 27 14.17 7.97 -8.22
CA LEU A 27 14.37 6.99 -7.14
C LEU A 27 14.38 7.66 -5.76
N ALA A 28 15.07 8.80 -5.62
CA ALA A 28 15.13 9.53 -4.34
C ALA A 28 13.76 10.05 -3.91
N VAL A 29 12.98 10.61 -4.85
CA VAL A 29 11.61 11.09 -4.60
C VAL A 29 10.69 9.94 -4.19
N ARG A 30 10.77 8.80 -4.88
CA ARG A 30 9.98 7.60 -4.54
C ARG A 30 10.38 7.01 -3.20
N TRP A 31 11.68 6.96 -2.88
CA TRP A 31 12.14 6.48 -1.58
C TRP A 31 11.58 7.33 -0.44
N ARG A 32 11.58 8.67 -0.60
CA ARG A 32 10.94 9.58 0.37
C ARG A 32 9.43 9.33 0.47
N ALA A 33 8.75 9.13 -0.66
CA ALA A 33 7.32 8.84 -0.65
C ALA A 33 7.00 7.52 0.06
N ARG A 34 7.80 6.47 -0.15
CA ARG A 34 7.69 5.19 0.56
C ARG A 34 7.91 5.37 2.07
N LEU A 35 8.94 6.13 2.46
CA LEU A 35 9.22 6.40 3.87
C LEU A 35 8.06 7.15 4.56
N VAL A 36 7.50 8.15 3.90
CA VAL A 36 6.30 8.85 4.38
C VAL A 36 5.10 7.89 4.50
N GLY A 37 4.89 7.02 3.51
CA GLY A 37 3.85 5.98 3.56
C GLY A 37 4.00 5.04 4.75
N SER A 38 5.22 4.56 5.02
CA SER A 38 5.51 3.72 6.19
C SER A 38 5.28 4.45 7.52
N ILE A 39 5.65 5.73 7.61
CA ILE A 39 5.38 6.56 8.79
C ILE A 39 3.88 6.73 9.00
N MET A 40 3.12 7.04 7.94
CA MET A 40 1.66 7.20 8.02
C MET A 40 0.95 5.93 8.51
N LEU A 41 1.43 4.77 8.04
CA LEU A 41 0.95 3.46 8.45
C LEU A 41 1.29 3.17 9.91
N ALA A 42 2.51 3.47 10.36
CA ALA A 42 2.88 3.35 11.76
C ALA A 42 2.03 4.27 12.66
N LEU A 43 1.80 5.52 12.24
CA LEU A 43 0.93 6.45 12.95
C LEU A 43 -0.52 5.94 13.03
N LEU A 44 -1.04 5.31 11.96
CA LEU A 44 -2.36 4.67 11.99
C LEU A 44 -2.44 3.59 13.07
N PHE A 45 -1.44 2.70 13.16
CA PHE A 45 -1.39 1.68 14.22
C PHE A 45 -1.34 2.30 15.61
N ILE A 46 -0.48 3.31 15.81
CA ILE A 46 -0.32 3.97 17.10
C ILE A 46 -1.65 4.62 17.52
N VAL A 47 -2.27 5.41 16.64
CA VAL A 47 -3.54 6.09 16.96
C VAL A 47 -4.67 5.10 17.18
N ALA A 48 -4.78 4.05 16.36
CA ALA A 48 -5.80 3.01 16.54
C ALA A 48 -5.62 2.26 17.86
N ALA A 49 -4.38 1.89 18.20
CA ALA A 49 -4.06 1.25 19.48
C ALA A 49 -4.34 2.18 20.66
N LEU A 50 -4.02 3.48 20.53
CA LEU A 50 -4.27 4.49 21.56
C LEU A 50 -5.78 4.67 21.82
N VAL A 51 -6.59 4.78 20.75
CA VAL A 51 -8.05 4.86 20.87
C VAL A 51 -8.61 3.61 21.57
N GLN A 52 -8.01 2.45 21.30
CA GLN A 52 -8.41 1.19 21.93
C GLN A 52 -7.98 1.11 23.41
N THR A 53 -6.76 1.53 23.76
CA THR A 53 -6.28 1.49 25.15
C THR A 53 -7.03 2.49 26.03
N PHE A 54 -7.31 3.70 25.55
CA PHE A 54 -8.13 4.68 26.28
C PHE A 54 -9.53 4.16 26.59
N GLN A 55 -10.08 3.31 25.72
CA GLN A 55 -11.38 2.69 25.92
C GLN A 55 -11.36 1.60 26.99
N LEU A 56 -10.24 0.89 27.17
CA LEU A 56 -10.08 -0.17 28.18
C LEU A 56 -9.79 0.37 29.58
N THR A 57 -9.11 1.51 29.70
CA THR A 57 -8.62 2.03 30.99
C THR A 57 -9.65 2.86 31.75
N THR A 58 -10.77 3.22 31.13
CA THR A 58 -11.72 4.16 31.76
C THR A 58 -13.15 3.70 31.60
N GLU A 59 -13.78 3.30 32.70
CA GLU A 59 -15.14 2.75 32.72
C GLU A 59 -16.23 3.80 32.40
N ASP A 60 -15.92 5.11 32.49
CA ASP A 60 -16.92 6.19 32.59
C ASP A 60 -17.07 7.08 31.32
N TYR A 61 -16.40 6.77 30.21
CA TYR A 61 -16.39 7.61 28.99
C TYR A 61 -17.57 7.39 28.03
N GLY A 62 -18.76 7.05 28.52
CA GLY A 62 -19.98 6.97 27.71
C GLY A 62 -20.16 8.14 26.69
N PRO A 63 -19.87 9.40 27.07
CA PRO A 63 -19.97 10.55 26.16
C PRO A 63 -18.78 10.74 25.20
N LEU A 64 -17.58 10.25 25.54
CA LEU A 64 -16.36 10.49 24.73
C LEU A 64 -16.11 9.44 23.64
N ARG A 65 -16.74 8.26 23.73
CA ARG A 65 -16.68 7.21 22.70
C ARG A 65 -16.98 7.71 21.27
N PRO A 66 -18.09 8.41 20.99
CA PRO A 66 -18.35 8.91 19.64
C PRO A 66 -17.30 9.94 19.21
N THR A 67 -16.82 10.78 20.14
CA THR A 67 -15.79 11.78 19.85
C THR A 67 -14.47 11.14 19.44
N LEU A 68 -14.03 10.07 20.12
CA LEU A 68 -12.81 9.35 19.76
C LEU A 68 -12.90 8.68 18.38
N LEU A 69 -14.06 8.12 18.03
CA LEU A 69 -14.31 7.58 16.68
C LEU A 69 -14.28 8.69 15.62
N VAL A 70 -14.87 9.86 15.90
CA VAL A 70 -14.79 11.02 15.01
C VAL A 70 -13.34 11.47 14.85
N VAL A 71 -12.57 11.57 15.94
CA VAL A 71 -11.15 11.93 15.89
C VAL A 71 -10.36 10.91 15.04
N LEU A 72 -10.60 9.61 15.22
CA LEU A 72 -9.98 8.57 14.41
C LEU A 72 -10.37 8.69 12.92
N ALA A 73 -11.65 8.91 12.63
CA ALA A 73 -12.13 9.07 11.25
C ALA A 73 -11.54 10.31 10.58
N VAL A 74 -11.47 11.44 11.30
CA VAL A 74 -10.80 12.67 10.84
C VAL A 74 -9.32 12.42 10.60
N PHE A 75 -8.64 11.72 11.51
CA PHE A 75 -7.24 11.36 11.38
C PHE A 75 -6.99 10.48 10.14
N VAL A 76 -7.79 9.42 9.96
CA VAL A 76 -7.74 8.56 8.77
C VAL A 76 -8.00 9.37 7.50
N GLY A 77 -8.99 10.27 7.51
CA GLY A 77 -9.25 11.19 6.40
C GLY A 77 -8.04 12.07 6.08
N GLY A 78 -7.39 12.61 7.11
CA GLY A 78 -6.15 13.37 7.00
C GLY A 78 -5.00 12.56 6.39
N LEU A 79 -4.87 11.27 6.74
CA LEU A 79 -3.91 10.37 6.10
C LEU A 79 -4.22 10.18 4.61
N VAL A 80 -5.47 9.93 4.24
CA VAL A 80 -5.88 9.78 2.83
C VAL A 80 -5.59 11.05 2.04
N VAL A 81 -5.89 12.23 2.60
CA VAL A 81 -5.58 13.52 1.97
C VAL A 81 -4.08 13.73 1.84
N THR A 82 -3.30 13.42 2.87
CA THR A 82 -1.84 13.52 2.84
C THR A 82 -1.25 12.65 1.75
N GLN A 83 -1.73 11.40 1.62
CA GLN A 83 -1.32 10.50 0.55
C GLN A 83 -1.65 11.08 -0.83
N PHE A 84 -2.87 11.60 -1.00
CA PHE A 84 -3.28 12.22 -2.26
C PHE A 84 -2.40 13.42 -2.63
N LEU A 85 -2.02 14.25 -1.65
CA LEU A 85 -1.13 15.39 -1.85
C LEU A 85 0.30 14.94 -2.19
N LEU A 86 0.79 13.87 -1.56
CA LEU A 86 2.08 13.25 -1.85
C LEU A 86 2.12 12.76 -3.30
N ASP A 87 1.12 12.01 -3.73
CA ASP A 87 0.98 11.52 -5.11
C ASP A 87 0.93 12.69 -6.11
N ARG A 88 0.19 13.76 -5.78
CA ARG A 88 0.13 14.98 -6.59
C ARG A 88 1.47 15.71 -6.64
N TRP A 89 2.26 15.69 -5.57
CA TRP A 89 3.59 16.28 -5.53
C TRP A 89 4.56 15.48 -6.39
N VAL A 90 4.60 14.16 -6.25
CA VAL A 90 5.39 13.25 -7.10
C VAL A 90 5.08 13.51 -8.57
N ARG A 91 3.79 13.57 -8.94
CA ARG A 91 3.35 13.90 -10.30
C ARG A 91 3.89 15.23 -10.81
N ARG A 92 3.86 16.27 -9.97
CA ARG A 92 4.37 17.60 -10.36
C ARG A 92 5.87 17.59 -10.59
N VAL A 93 6.63 16.86 -9.78
CA VAL A 93 8.07 16.69 -9.96
C VAL A 93 8.35 15.94 -11.26
N ASP A 94 7.62 14.85 -11.51
CA ASP A 94 7.76 14.07 -12.74
C ASP A 94 7.41 14.87 -14.00
N GLN A 95 6.37 15.72 -13.94
CA GLN A 95 6.00 16.61 -15.03
C GLN A 95 7.08 17.67 -15.32
N ARG A 96 7.69 18.24 -14.28
CA ARG A 96 8.80 19.20 -14.43
C ARG A 96 10.01 18.56 -15.07
N ILE A 97 10.37 17.36 -14.63
CA ILE A 97 11.46 16.58 -15.21
C ILE A 97 11.15 16.25 -16.67
N GLY A 98 9.92 15.80 -16.97
CA GLY A 98 9.50 15.51 -18.34
C GLY A 98 9.49 16.74 -19.27
N ALA A 99 9.30 17.94 -18.73
CA ALA A 99 9.39 19.19 -19.49
C ALA A 99 10.83 19.55 -19.89
N THR A 100 11.84 19.09 -19.13
CA THR A 100 13.26 19.34 -19.42
C THR A 100 13.87 18.40 -20.45
N LEU A 101 13.14 17.36 -20.86
CA LEU A 101 13.62 16.36 -21.81
C LEU A 101 13.48 16.87 -23.25
N SER A 102 14.61 16.94 -23.96
CA SER A 102 14.70 17.45 -25.33
C SER A 102 14.10 16.51 -26.37
N ARG A 103 13.97 15.21 -26.05
CA ARG A 103 13.44 14.18 -26.96
C ARG A 103 12.36 13.36 -26.26
N ARG A 104 11.10 13.57 -26.64
CA ARG A 104 9.96 12.76 -26.13
C ARG A 104 9.78 11.53 -27.00
N ALA A 105 10.32 10.39 -26.57
CA ALA A 105 9.86 9.10 -27.11
C ALA A 105 8.49 8.79 -26.49
N THR A 106 7.44 9.46 -26.99
CA THR A 106 6.05 9.16 -26.62
C THR A 106 5.62 7.83 -27.24
N HIS A 107 5.95 6.74 -26.57
CA HIS A 107 5.21 5.49 -26.76
C HIS A 107 4.17 5.41 -25.64
N PRO A 108 2.89 5.72 -25.90
CA PRO A 108 1.82 5.61 -24.91
C PRO A 108 1.55 4.14 -24.63
N VAL A 109 2.39 3.53 -23.80
CA VAL A 109 2.10 2.23 -23.20
C VAL A 109 1.29 2.52 -21.95
N HIS A 110 -0.01 2.24 -22.00
CA HIS A 110 -0.83 2.14 -20.80
C HIS A 110 -0.80 0.67 -20.38
N PRO A 111 0.16 0.25 -19.54
CA PRO A 111 0.12 -1.12 -19.02
C PRO A 111 -1.18 -1.28 -18.24
N GLY A 112 -2.01 -2.23 -18.67
CA GLY A 112 -3.27 -2.53 -18.01
C GLY A 112 -3.02 -2.98 -16.57
N TRP A 113 -3.97 -2.74 -15.66
CA TRP A 113 -3.81 -3.07 -14.24
C TRP A 113 -3.40 -4.53 -13.98
N ARG A 114 -3.83 -5.46 -14.84
CA ARG A 114 -3.48 -6.87 -14.79
C ARG A 114 -1.98 -7.14 -15.02
N SER A 115 -1.30 -6.35 -15.85
CA SER A 115 0.14 -6.53 -16.07
C SER A 115 0.97 -5.86 -14.97
N VAL A 116 0.44 -4.82 -14.34
CA VAL A 116 1.12 -4.07 -13.29
C VAL A 116 1.04 -4.78 -11.93
N VAL A 117 -0.18 -5.06 -11.46
CA VAL A 117 -0.41 -5.72 -10.15
C VAL A 117 -0.27 -7.24 -10.28
N GLY A 118 -0.76 -7.82 -11.38
CA GLY A 118 -0.91 -9.26 -11.50
C GLY A 118 -2.18 -9.78 -10.83
N ARG A 119 -2.81 -10.81 -11.42
CA ARG A 119 -4.07 -11.38 -10.91
C ARG A 119 -3.92 -11.92 -9.49
N SER A 120 -2.81 -12.60 -9.20
CA SER A 120 -2.59 -13.25 -7.91
C SER A 120 -2.44 -12.25 -6.77
N HIS A 121 -1.68 -11.17 -6.96
CA HIS A 121 -1.57 -10.10 -5.97
C HIS A 121 -2.92 -9.40 -5.77
N ALA A 122 -3.65 -9.10 -6.85
CA ALA A 122 -4.96 -8.47 -6.73
C ALA A 122 -5.96 -9.35 -5.98
N ALA A 123 -6.00 -10.66 -6.26
CA ALA A 123 -6.82 -11.62 -5.54
C ALA A 123 -6.45 -11.67 -4.04
N LEU A 124 -5.16 -11.70 -3.72
CA LEU A 124 -4.68 -11.66 -2.33
C LEU A 124 -5.09 -10.37 -1.62
N GLY A 125 -4.94 -9.22 -2.28
CA GLY A 125 -5.33 -7.90 -1.76
C GLY A 125 -6.83 -7.81 -1.48
N ILE A 126 -7.65 -8.15 -2.48
CA ILE A 126 -9.11 -8.14 -2.36
C ILE A 126 -9.57 -9.14 -1.30
N GLY A 127 -9.05 -10.37 -1.31
CA GLY A 127 -9.38 -11.39 -0.33
C GLY A 127 -9.01 -10.98 1.09
N SER A 128 -7.86 -10.34 1.28
CA SER A 128 -7.44 -9.82 2.59
C SER A 128 -8.33 -8.67 3.06
N PHE A 129 -8.70 -7.75 2.16
CA PHE A 129 -9.62 -6.67 2.51
C PHE A 129 -10.98 -7.22 2.93
N LEU A 130 -11.55 -8.12 2.13
CA LEU A 130 -12.84 -8.75 2.43
C LEU A 130 -12.78 -9.58 3.72
N GLY A 131 -11.69 -10.31 3.96
CA GLY A 131 -11.50 -11.07 5.19
C GLY A 131 -11.42 -10.17 6.43
N ALA A 132 -10.69 -9.06 6.36
CA ALA A 132 -10.62 -8.09 7.45
C ALA A 132 -11.98 -7.42 7.73
N VAL A 133 -12.72 -7.05 6.68
CA VAL A 133 -14.09 -6.53 6.82
C VAL A 133 -15.03 -7.58 7.41
N ALA A 134 -14.96 -8.83 6.93
CA ALA A 134 -15.79 -9.91 7.45
C ALA A 134 -15.55 -10.15 8.94
N LEU A 135 -14.28 -10.20 9.36
CA LEU A 135 -13.93 -10.26 10.79
C LEU A 135 -14.46 -9.05 11.55
N ALA A 136 -14.30 -7.83 11.05
CA ALA A 136 -14.79 -6.67 11.79
C ALA A 136 -16.34 -6.67 11.90
N VAL A 137 -17.05 -7.02 10.82
CA VAL A 137 -18.52 -7.11 10.80
C VAL A 137 -19.03 -8.21 11.71
N SER A 138 -18.39 -9.38 11.74
CA SER A 138 -18.83 -10.43 12.67
C SER A 138 -18.64 -10.01 14.13
N ALA A 139 -17.77 -9.05 14.46
CA ALA A 139 -17.50 -8.65 15.85
C ALA A 139 -18.59 -7.70 16.33
N LEU A 140 -19.22 -6.97 15.41
CA LEU A 140 -20.37 -6.14 15.70
C LEU A 140 -21.58 -6.95 16.17
N THR A 141 -21.68 -8.24 15.82
CA THR A 141 -22.81 -9.08 16.25
C THR A 141 -22.71 -9.49 17.72
N VAL A 142 -21.52 -9.40 18.32
CA VAL A 142 -21.29 -9.71 19.75
C VAL A 142 -21.99 -8.67 20.62
N THR A 143 -22.64 -9.08 21.71
CA THR A 143 -23.42 -8.18 22.59
C THR A 143 -22.53 -7.23 23.42
N ASP A 144 -21.27 -7.61 23.64
CA ASP A 144 -20.31 -6.84 24.42
C ASP A 144 -20.00 -5.47 23.77
N PRO A 145 -20.29 -4.33 24.44
CA PRO A 145 -20.03 -3.01 23.91
C PRO A 145 -18.54 -2.72 23.66
N VAL A 146 -17.62 -3.36 24.38
CA VAL A 146 -16.17 -3.22 24.18
C VAL A 146 -15.77 -3.80 22.83
N VAL A 147 -16.25 -5.03 22.54
CA VAL A 147 -15.97 -5.73 21.28
C VAL A 147 -16.57 -4.98 20.10
N ARG A 148 -17.81 -4.48 20.23
CA ARG A 148 -18.46 -3.67 19.19
C ARG A 148 -17.68 -2.39 18.89
N TYR A 149 -17.17 -1.72 19.91
CA TYR A 149 -16.38 -0.51 19.73
C TYR A 149 -15.04 -0.81 19.02
N GLY A 150 -14.32 -1.84 19.45
CA GLY A 150 -13.10 -2.30 18.78
C GLY A 150 -13.33 -2.68 17.31
N ALA A 151 -14.49 -3.29 17.01
CA ALA A 151 -14.90 -3.59 15.64
C ALA A 151 -15.11 -2.33 14.79
N LEU A 152 -15.69 -1.26 15.35
CA LEU A 152 -15.83 0.03 14.67
C LEU A 152 -14.49 0.70 14.42
N VAL A 153 -13.57 0.65 15.39
CA VAL A 153 -12.18 1.12 15.25
C VAL A 153 -11.48 0.35 14.13
N LEU A 154 -11.61 -0.99 14.13
CA LEU A 154 -11.05 -1.86 13.09
C LEU A 154 -11.63 -1.54 11.71
N LEU A 155 -12.95 -1.42 11.56
CA LEU A 155 -13.59 -1.04 10.30
C LEU A 155 -13.08 0.31 9.78
N THR A 156 -12.98 1.30 10.67
CA THR A 156 -12.47 2.64 10.30
C THR A 156 -11.03 2.56 9.78
N GLY A 157 -10.17 1.80 10.47
CA GLY A 157 -8.80 1.56 10.04
C GLY A 157 -8.72 0.81 8.71
N VAL A 158 -9.47 -0.28 8.55
CA VAL A 158 -9.52 -1.09 7.32
C VAL A 158 -10.01 -0.25 6.13
N CYS A 159 -11.08 0.53 6.30
CA CYS A 159 -11.59 1.44 5.27
C CYS A 159 -10.54 2.51 4.90
N GLY A 160 -9.84 3.07 5.89
CA GLY A 160 -8.76 4.02 5.67
C GLY A 160 -7.63 3.44 4.83
N VAL A 161 -7.14 2.26 5.20
CA VAL A 161 -6.09 1.53 4.46
C VAL A 161 -6.55 1.21 3.04
N GLY A 162 -7.78 0.71 2.89
CA GLY A 162 -8.37 0.44 1.58
C GLY A 162 -8.43 1.68 0.69
N ALA A 163 -8.82 2.83 1.25
CA ALA A 163 -8.86 4.11 0.54
C ALA A 163 -7.45 4.57 0.10
N VAL A 164 -6.45 4.47 1.00
CA VAL A 164 -5.05 4.79 0.68
C VAL A 164 -4.53 3.90 -0.46
N VAL A 165 -4.73 2.59 -0.38
CA VAL A 165 -4.33 1.63 -1.43
C VAL A 165 -5.04 1.94 -2.74
N ALA A 166 -6.33 2.24 -2.73
CA ALA A 166 -7.10 2.57 -3.92
C ALA A 166 -6.60 3.87 -4.58
N VAL A 167 -6.28 4.91 -3.80
CA VAL A 167 -5.72 6.16 -4.31
C VAL A 167 -4.34 5.93 -4.92
N GLN A 168 -3.46 5.19 -4.24
CA GLN A 168 -2.12 4.84 -4.75
C GLN A 168 -2.21 4.03 -6.04
N LEU A 169 -3.05 2.99 -6.09
CA LEU A 169 -3.24 2.18 -7.31
C LEU A 169 -3.82 3.01 -8.45
N ARG A 170 -4.82 3.86 -8.20
CA ARG A 170 -5.35 4.78 -9.22
C ARG A 170 -4.26 5.70 -9.76
N HIS A 171 -3.41 6.22 -8.89
CA HIS A 171 -2.30 7.08 -9.28
C HIS A 171 -1.30 6.31 -10.16
N LEU A 172 -0.89 5.12 -9.71
CA LEU A 172 0.00 4.24 -10.45
C LEU A 172 -0.59 3.86 -11.80
N LEU A 173 -1.89 3.63 -11.94
CA LEU A 173 -2.54 3.23 -13.19
C LEU A 173 -2.77 4.41 -14.17
N SER A 174 -3.03 5.61 -13.65
CA SER A 174 -3.31 6.80 -14.48
C SER A 174 -2.06 7.57 -14.93
N ARG A 175 -0.87 7.17 -14.46
CA ARG A 175 0.38 7.86 -14.79
C ARG A 175 0.82 7.58 -16.24
N PRO A 176 0.98 8.61 -17.09
CA PRO A 176 1.53 8.45 -18.42
C PRO A 176 3.03 8.10 -18.32
N VAL A 177 3.46 7.15 -19.14
CA VAL A 177 4.86 6.71 -19.20
C VAL A 177 5.64 7.68 -20.09
N VAL A 178 6.70 8.29 -19.53
CA VAL A 178 7.60 9.22 -20.24
C VAL A 178 9.04 8.81 -19.96
N ALA A 179 9.73 8.37 -21.01
CA ALA A 179 11.12 7.94 -20.98
C ALA A 179 11.89 8.54 -22.17
N ASP A 180 13.18 8.81 -21.96
CA ASP A 180 14.10 9.32 -23.00
C ASP A 180 14.60 8.21 -23.93
N ASP A 181 14.79 6.99 -23.40
CA ASP A 181 15.33 5.83 -24.08
C ASP A 181 14.58 4.54 -23.67
N ALA A 182 14.78 3.47 -24.44
CA ALA A 182 14.15 2.16 -24.19
C ALA A 182 14.57 1.54 -22.84
N ALA A 183 15.78 1.85 -22.37
CA ALA A 183 16.28 1.39 -21.07
C ALA A 183 15.56 2.10 -19.91
N SER A 184 15.38 3.43 -19.96
CA SER A 184 14.59 4.18 -18.98
C SER A 184 13.11 3.79 -19.02
N LEU A 185 12.58 3.45 -20.19
CA LEU A 185 11.22 2.92 -20.34
C LEU A 185 11.06 1.61 -19.57
N THR A 186 12.00 0.67 -19.76
CA THR A 186 12.00 -0.62 -19.07
C THR A 186 12.15 -0.43 -17.56
N ALA A 187 13.05 0.45 -17.13
CA ALA A 187 13.24 0.78 -15.72
C ALA A 187 11.97 1.38 -15.07
N ASP A 188 11.27 2.29 -15.75
CA ASP A 188 10.02 2.88 -15.22
C ASP A 188 8.90 1.83 -15.10
N VAL A 189 8.80 0.90 -16.07
CA VAL A 189 7.84 -0.21 -16.02
C VAL A 189 8.17 -1.16 -14.87
N ILE A 190 9.44 -1.52 -14.67
CA ILE A 190 9.88 -2.35 -13.53
C ILE A 190 9.48 -1.68 -12.22
N MET A 191 9.86 -0.41 -12.02
CA MET A 191 9.55 0.29 -10.78
C MET A 191 8.05 0.41 -10.54
N ARG A 192 7.24 0.59 -11.59
CA ARG A 192 5.78 0.67 -11.46
C ARG A 192 5.17 -0.67 -11.06
N ILE A 193 5.70 -1.78 -11.55
CA ILE A 193 5.29 -3.13 -11.15
C ILE A 193 5.67 -3.37 -9.68
N GLU A 194 6.90 -3.01 -9.30
CA GLU A 194 7.35 -3.09 -7.89
C GLU A 194 6.45 -2.25 -6.98
N ASP A 195 6.28 -0.95 -7.28
CA ASP A 195 5.45 -0.04 -6.49
C ASP A 195 4.01 -0.58 -6.35
N ALA A 196 3.42 -1.10 -7.42
CA ALA A 196 2.06 -1.63 -7.37
C ALA A 196 1.93 -2.94 -6.59
N ARG A 197 2.94 -3.81 -6.65
CA ARG A 197 2.97 -5.05 -5.86
C ARG A 197 3.21 -4.74 -4.39
N ASP A 198 4.16 -3.87 -4.07
CA ASP A 198 4.49 -3.42 -2.71
C ASP A 198 3.30 -2.74 -2.04
N THR A 199 2.64 -1.79 -2.73
CA THR A 199 1.43 -1.13 -2.24
C THR A 199 0.30 -2.10 -1.94
N ASN A 200 0.22 -3.21 -2.68
CA ASN A 200 -0.85 -4.19 -2.56
C ASN A 200 -0.51 -5.36 -1.61
N VAL A 201 0.64 -5.31 -0.92
CA VAL A 201 0.95 -6.26 0.16
C VAL A 201 0.04 -5.93 1.35
N PRO A 202 -0.91 -6.82 1.72
CA PRO A 202 -1.93 -6.53 2.73
C PRO A 202 -1.42 -6.67 4.18
N SER A 203 -0.17 -6.32 4.45
CA SER A 203 0.47 -6.51 5.77
C SER A 203 -0.28 -5.80 6.89
N VAL A 204 -0.78 -4.59 6.62
CA VAL A 204 -1.60 -3.80 7.55
C VAL A 204 -2.94 -4.47 7.83
N LEU A 205 -3.58 -5.00 6.78
CA LEU A 205 -4.90 -5.63 6.88
C LEU A 205 -4.83 -6.91 7.72
N TRP A 206 -3.71 -7.63 7.72
CA TRP A 206 -3.52 -8.82 8.55
C TRP A 206 -3.19 -8.50 10.01
N SER A 207 -2.47 -7.40 10.25
CA SER A 207 -2.02 -7.04 11.59
C SER A 207 -3.07 -6.26 12.38
N LEU A 208 -3.92 -5.46 11.73
CA LEU A 208 -4.98 -4.70 12.41
C LEU A 208 -5.95 -5.58 13.23
N PRO A 209 -6.53 -6.68 12.69
CA PRO A 209 -7.39 -7.56 13.48
C PRO A 209 -6.67 -8.18 14.67
N MET A 210 -5.39 -8.52 14.52
CA MET A 210 -4.61 -9.06 15.63
C MET A 210 -4.39 -8.00 16.71
N VAL A 211 -3.95 -6.79 16.35
CA VAL A 211 -3.70 -5.72 17.33
C VAL A 211 -4.98 -5.28 18.04
N LEU A 212 -6.12 -5.27 17.33
CA LEU A 212 -7.37 -4.70 17.82
C LEU A 212 -8.37 -5.73 18.36
N LEU A 213 -8.25 -7.02 18.09
CA LEU A 213 -9.20 -8.04 18.58
C LEU A 213 -8.55 -9.09 19.48
N PHE A 214 -7.23 -9.31 19.36
CA PHE A 214 -6.55 -10.32 20.15
C PHE A 214 -6.52 -9.92 21.63
N GLY A 215 -7.01 -10.81 22.50
CA GLY A 215 -7.10 -10.59 23.94
C GLY A 215 -8.35 -9.87 24.44
N MET A 216 -9.18 -9.29 23.54
CA MET A 216 -10.44 -8.64 23.92
C MET A 216 -11.67 -9.41 23.44
N ALA A 217 -11.60 -10.08 22.29
CA ALA A 217 -12.74 -10.80 21.74
C ALA A 217 -12.89 -12.20 22.38
N PRO A 218 -14.06 -12.56 22.93
CA PRO A 218 -14.26 -13.86 23.56
C PRO A 218 -14.26 -15.02 22.54
N GLY A 219 -13.74 -16.18 22.97
CA GLY A 219 -13.86 -17.45 22.22
C GLY A 219 -12.92 -17.57 21.00
N TRP A 220 -13.49 -17.98 19.86
CA TRP A 220 -12.76 -18.39 18.64
C TRP A 220 -12.16 -17.22 17.83
N TRP A 221 -12.43 -15.99 18.24
CA TRP A 221 -12.06 -14.76 17.53
C TRP A 221 -10.57 -14.49 17.44
N GLY A 222 -9.84 -14.69 18.54
CA GLY A 222 -8.38 -14.59 18.54
C GLY A 222 -7.76 -15.63 17.61
N ALA A 223 -8.31 -16.85 17.60
CA ALA A 223 -7.88 -17.91 16.68
C ALA A 223 -8.19 -17.57 15.22
N ALA A 224 -9.35 -16.96 14.93
CA ALA A 224 -9.70 -16.52 13.59
C ALA A 224 -8.80 -15.37 13.09
N ALA A 225 -8.49 -14.39 13.94
CA ALA A 225 -7.57 -13.30 13.61
C ALA A 225 -6.15 -13.83 13.35
N LEU A 226 -5.67 -14.77 14.18
CA LEU A 226 -4.38 -15.43 13.98
C LEU A 226 -4.36 -16.27 12.70
N ALA A 227 -5.38 -17.08 12.46
CA ALA A 227 -5.51 -17.90 11.25
C ALA A 227 -5.57 -17.03 9.99
N PHE A 228 -6.29 -15.91 10.05
CA PHE A 228 -6.34 -14.92 8.96
C PHE A 228 -4.97 -14.33 8.66
N MET A 229 -4.20 -13.95 9.70
CA MET A 229 -2.83 -13.47 9.53
C MET A 229 -1.91 -14.52 8.91
N LEU A 230 -1.94 -15.75 9.42
CA LEU A 230 -1.11 -16.85 8.92
C LEU A 230 -1.48 -17.21 7.47
N ALA A 231 -2.77 -17.29 7.16
CA ALA A 231 -3.25 -17.54 5.80
C ALA A 231 -2.81 -16.43 4.83
N GLY A 232 -2.86 -15.17 5.27
CA GLY A 232 -2.34 -14.03 4.52
C GLY A 232 -0.85 -14.15 4.22
N LEU A 233 -0.05 -14.46 5.25
CA LEU A 233 1.40 -14.66 5.12
C LEU A 233 1.74 -15.81 4.17
N ILE A 234 1.09 -16.96 4.32
CA ILE A 234 1.27 -18.12 3.43
C ILE A 234 0.87 -17.74 2.01
N GLY A 235 -0.28 -17.07 1.85
CA GLY A 235 -0.75 -16.58 0.56
C GLY A 235 0.28 -15.67 -0.12
N LEU A 236 0.92 -14.77 0.65
CA LEU A 236 1.98 -13.90 0.14
C LEU A 236 3.19 -14.70 -0.35
N VAL A 237 3.66 -15.66 0.44
CA VAL A 237 4.80 -16.52 0.06
C VAL A 237 4.48 -17.29 -1.21
N VAL A 238 3.29 -17.87 -1.31
CA VAL A 238 2.84 -18.60 -2.50
C VAL A 238 2.75 -17.68 -3.72
N VAL A 239 2.21 -16.47 -3.55
CA VAL A 239 2.15 -15.47 -4.64
C VAL A 239 3.56 -15.09 -5.08
N GLN A 240 4.45 -14.75 -4.15
CA GLN A 240 5.83 -14.38 -4.45
C GLN A 240 6.59 -15.50 -5.19
N MET A 241 6.41 -16.76 -4.77
CA MET A 241 7.04 -17.92 -5.41
C MET A 241 6.49 -18.19 -6.82
N ARG A 242 5.20 -17.90 -7.07
CA ARG A 242 4.54 -18.18 -8.36
C ARG A 242 4.61 -17.02 -9.35
N THR A 243 4.85 -15.80 -8.89
CA THR A 243 4.86 -14.64 -9.78
C THR A 243 6.22 -14.38 -10.40
N PRO A 244 6.30 -14.16 -11.72
CA PRO A 244 7.55 -13.74 -12.36
C PRO A 244 8.09 -12.47 -11.73
N GLY A 245 9.41 -12.34 -11.67
CA GLY A 245 10.08 -11.13 -11.21
C GLY A 245 9.63 -9.89 -11.98
N SER A 246 9.75 -8.71 -11.34
CA SER A 246 9.36 -7.43 -11.93
C SER A 246 10.09 -7.15 -13.25
N ALA A 247 11.38 -7.51 -13.33
CA ALA A 247 12.20 -7.42 -14.56
C ALA A 247 11.67 -8.31 -15.69
N ALA A 248 11.38 -9.59 -15.42
CA ALA A 248 10.84 -10.51 -16.41
C ALA A 248 9.46 -10.05 -16.92
N THR A 249 8.61 -9.57 -16.02
CA THR A 249 7.29 -9.04 -16.37
C THR A 249 7.41 -7.76 -17.22
N ALA A 250 8.33 -6.86 -16.87
CA ALA A 250 8.57 -5.65 -17.65
C ALA A 250 9.12 -5.96 -19.05
N ARG A 251 10.06 -6.90 -19.18
CA ARG A 251 10.57 -7.37 -20.48
C ARG A 251 9.46 -7.96 -21.34
N GLN A 252 8.51 -8.71 -20.76
CA GLN A 252 7.36 -9.21 -21.50
C GLN A 252 6.43 -8.08 -21.95
N VAL A 253 6.20 -7.06 -21.12
CA VAL A 253 5.35 -5.91 -21.49
C VAL A 253 6.00 -5.03 -22.57
N VAL A 254 7.33 -4.87 -22.53
CA VAL A 254 8.09 -4.07 -23.49
C VAL A 254 8.40 -4.86 -24.78
N GLY A 255 8.71 -6.15 -24.68
CA GLY A 255 9.14 -7.02 -25.78
C GLY A 255 8.05 -7.85 -26.46
N VAL A 256 6.78 -7.80 -26.01
CA VAL A 256 5.61 -8.26 -26.80
C VAL A 256 5.28 -7.25 -27.93
N ARG A 257 6.27 -6.49 -28.37
CA ARG A 257 6.23 -5.52 -29.46
C ARG A 257 7.53 -5.60 -30.24
#